data_AF-A0A2U3KSV3-F1
#
_entry.id   AF-A0A2U3KSV3-F1
#
_cell.length_a   1.000
_cell.length_b   1.000
_cell.length_c   1.000
_cell.angle_alpha   90.00
_cell.angle_beta   90.00
_cell.angle_gamma   90.00
#
_symmetry.space_group_name_H-M   'P 1'
#
loop_
_entity.id
_entity.type
_entity.pdbx_description
1 polymer ?
#
loop_
_entity_poly.entity_id
_entity_poly.type
_entity_poly.pdbx_seq_one_letter_code
_entity_poly.pdbx_strand_id
1 'polypeptide(L)' 'MELREARFRKKMTQYDLWLLTGVSAPRISLAERGFAVLRKREREAIAKALGMPVESIHFCSPVAGGANENR' A
#
# COMPACT_ATOMS: atom_id res chain seq x y z
N MET A 1 9.23 4.55 -4.88
CA MET A 1 8.04 4.83 -5.72
C MET A 1 6.77 4.57 -4.94
N GLU A 2 5.65 5.21 -5.26
CA GLU A 2 4.42 5.03 -4.48
C GLU A 2 3.77 3.66 -4.72
N LEU A 3 3.09 3.12 -3.70
CA LEU A 3 2.39 1.81 -3.79
C LEU A 3 1.44 1.75 -5.00
N ARG A 4 0.66 2.82 -5.22
CA ARG A 4 -0.28 2.90 -6.34
C ARG A 4 0.43 2.84 -7.69
N GLU A 5 1.56 3.52 -7.83
CA GLU A 5 2.39 3.50 -9.05
C GLU A 5 3.00 2.11 -9.29
N ALA A 6 3.54 1.49 -8.25
CA ALA A 6 4.10 0.14 -8.32
C ALA A 6 3.05 -0.86 -8.82
N ARG A 7 1.83 -0.76 -8.28
CA ARG A 7 0.70 -1.59 -8.68
C ARG A 7 0.29 -1.38 -10.14
N PHE A 8 0.20 -0.12 -10.60
CA PHE A 8 -0.12 0.16 -12.00
C PHE A 8 0.95 -0.34 -12.97
N ARG A 9 2.24 -0.20 -12.65
CA ARG A 9 3.34 -0.77 -13.47
C ARG A 9 3.25 -2.28 -13.60
N LYS A 10 2.80 -2.96 -12.54
CA LYS A 10 2.60 -4.41 -12.52
C LYS A 10 1.24 -4.86 -13.06
N LYS A 11 0.40 -3.91 -13.51
CA LYS A 11 -0.95 -4.17 -14.05
C LYS A 11 -1.84 -4.97 -13.08
N MET A 12 -1.73 -4.71 -11.78
CA MET A 12 -2.52 -5.37 -10.75
C MET A 12 -3.63 -4.46 -10.23
N THR A 13 -4.78 -5.00 -9.91
CA THR A 13 -5.84 -4.31 -9.18
C THR A 13 -5.61 -4.43 -7.67
N GLN A 14 -6.32 -3.63 -6.87
CA GLN A 14 -6.33 -3.80 -5.41
C GLN A 14 -6.93 -5.16 -5.01
N TYR A 15 -7.87 -5.68 -5.82
CA TYR A 15 -8.47 -7.00 -5.63
C TYR A 15 -7.46 -8.12 -5.89
N ASP A 16 -6.64 -8.02 -6.93
CA ASP A 16 -5.59 -9.01 -7.21
C ASP A 16 -4.57 -9.09 -6.06
N LEU A 17 -4.14 -7.93 -5.55
CA LEU A 17 -3.26 -7.89 -4.38
C LEU A 17 -3.92 -8.49 -3.14
N TRP A 18 -5.22 -8.27 -2.96
CA TRP A 18 -5.95 -8.89 -1.86
C TRP A 18 -5.93 -10.42 -1.96
N LEU A 19 -6.25 -10.98 -3.13
CA LEU A 19 -6.20 -12.43 -3.36
C LEU A 19 -4.81 -13.04 -3.11
N LEU A 20 -3.75 -12.31 -3.45
CA LEU A 20 -2.37 -12.80 -3.31
C LEU A 20 -1.77 -12.63 -1.90
N THR A 21 -2.22 -11.62 -1.16
CA THR A 21 -1.55 -11.21 0.10
C THR A 21 -2.42 -11.41 1.33
N GLY A 22 -3.74 -11.56 1.15
CA GLY A 22 -4.72 -11.52 2.23
C GLY A 22 -4.98 -10.12 2.79
N VAL A 23 -4.29 -9.08 2.32
CA VAL A 23 -4.54 -7.70 2.74
C VAL A 23 -5.77 -7.17 2.00
N SER A 24 -6.84 -6.83 2.72
CA SER A 24 -8.11 -6.46 2.09
C SER A 24 -7.97 -5.26 1.13
N ALA A 25 -8.71 -5.28 0.02
CA ALA A 25 -8.68 -4.20 -0.96
C ALA A 25 -9.01 -2.81 -0.36
N PRO A 26 -9.99 -2.66 0.57
CA PRO A 26 -10.20 -1.38 1.26
C PRO A 26 -8.99 -0.91 2.07
N ARG A 27 -8.26 -1.84 2.72
CA ARG A 27 -7.06 -1.52 3.48
C ARG A 27 -5.91 -1.08 2.58
N ILE A 28 -5.72 -1.75 1.44
CA ILE A 28 -4.77 -1.32 0.40
C ILE A 28 -5.14 0.08 -0.11
N SER A 29 -6.43 0.32 -0.38
CA SER A 29 -6.93 1.62 -0.83
C SER A 29 -6.69 2.75 0.17
N LEU A 30 -6.84 2.50 1.47
CA LEU A 30 -6.52 3.49 2.51
C LEU A 30 -5.00 3.74 2.59
N ALA A 31 -4.18 2.70 2.45
CA ALA A 31 -2.73 2.84 2.43
C ALA A 31 -2.23 3.64 1.21
N GLU A 32 -2.76 3.35 0.01
CA GLU A 32 -2.45 4.11 -1.21
C GLU A 32 -2.80 5.60 -1.11
N ARG A 33 -3.73 5.96 -0.23
CA ARG A 33 -4.16 7.34 0.04
C ARG A 33 -3.52 7.96 1.28
N GLY A 34 -2.64 7.24 1.97
CA GLY A 34 -1.98 7.72 3.19
C GLY A 34 -2.86 7.72 4.46
N PHE A 35 -4.05 7.12 4.42
CA PHE A 35 -4.96 7.05 5.58
C PHE A 35 -4.70 5.83 6.49
N ALA A 36 -3.92 4.85 6.03
CA ALA A 36 -3.62 3.66 6.81
C ALA A 36 -2.14 3.27 6.72
N VAL A 37 -1.53 3.04 7.87
CA VAL A 37 -0.18 2.46 7.94
C VAL A 37 -0.29 0.93 7.89
N LEU A 38 0.38 0.33 6.90
CA LEU A 38 0.49 -1.11 6.77
C LEU A 38 1.56 -1.66 7.72
N ARG A 39 1.26 -2.80 8.35
CA ARG A 39 2.18 -3.55 9.22
C ARG A 39 3.33 -4.09 8.39
N LYS A 40 4.47 -4.38 9.02
CA LYS A 40 5.66 -4.94 8.36
C LYS A 40 5.33 -6.15 7.48
N ARG A 41 4.60 -7.14 8.02
CA ARG A 41 4.18 -8.35 7.28
C ARG A 41 3.32 -8.03 6.05
N GLU A 42 2.45 -7.03 6.13
CA GLU A 42 1.58 -6.64 5.01
C GLU A 42 2.39 -5.97 3.90
N ARG A 43 3.33 -5.08 4.27
CA ARG A 43 4.25 -4.43 3.32
C ARG A 43 5.11 -5.46 2.61
N GLU A 44 5.68 -6.42 3.33
CA GLU A 44 6.48 -7.50 2.77
C GLU A 44 5.66 -8.40 1.84
N ALA A 45 4.43 -8.76 2.23
CA ALA A 45 3.54 -9.56 1.39
C ALA A 45 3.19 -8.85 0.07
N ILE A 46 2.85 -7.56 0.14
CA ILE A 46 2.53 -6.74 -1.04
C ILE A 46 3.77 -6.54 -1.92
N ALA A 47 4.93 -6.24 -1.34
CA ALA A 47 6.18 -6.10 -2.10
C ALA A 47 6.54 -7.39 -2.83
N LYS A 48 6.40 -8.54 -2.14
CA LYS A 48 6.59 -9.87 -2.74
C LYS A 48 5.60 -10.13 -3.88
N ALA A 49 4.31 -9.82 -3.70
CA ALA A 49 3.29 -9.98 -4.74
C ALA A 49 3.56 -9.10 -5.96
N LEU A 50 4.12 -7.90 -5.77
CA LEU A 50 4.54 -7.00 -6.85
C LEU A 50 5.90 -7.41 -7.47
N GLY A 51 6.62 -8.36 -6.87
CA GLY A 51 7.97 -8.75 -7.29
C GLY A 51 8.94 -7.57 -7.22
N MET A 52 8.94 -6.86 -6.09
CA MET A 52 9.77 -5.68 -5.85
C MET A 52 10.36 -5.71 -4.43
N PRO A 53 11.55 -5.12 -4.20
CA PRO A 53 12.07 -4.90 -2.86
C PRO A 53 11.13 -4.02 -2.03
N VAL A 54 10.88 -4.35 -0.77
CA VAL A 54 9.93 -3.61 0.09
C VAL A 54 10.39 -2.17 0.32
N GLU A 55 11.71 -1.95 0.35
CA GLU A 55 12.35 -0.64 0.52
C GLU A 55 12.16 0.28 -0.69
N SER A 56 11.85 -0.29 -1.86
CA SER A 56 11.61 0.48 -3.10
C SER A 56 10.21 1.08 -3.19
N ILE A 57 9.28 0.67 -2.30
CA ILE A 57 7.88 1.07 -2.30
C ILE A 57 7.59 1.96 -1.08
N HIS A 58 7.05 3.15 -1.32
CA HIS A 58 6.48 4.00 -0.29
C HIS A 58 5.03 3.57 -0.06
N PHE A 59 4.77 2.99 1.11
CA PHE A 59 3.45 2.45 1.48
C PHE A 59 2.55 3.47 2.19
N CYS A 60 3.09 4.63 2.54
CA CYS A 60 2.39 5.70 3.20
C CYS A 60 2.97 7.01 2.68
N SER A 61 2.29 7.63 1.73
CA SER A 61 2.57 9.02 1.40
C SER A 61 1.77 9.88 2.40
N PRO A 62 2.42 10.67 3.27
CA PRO A 62 1.68 11.56 4.15
C PRO A 62 0.87 12.52 3.28
N VAL A 63 -0.43 12.59 3.52
CA VAL A 63 -1.27 13.60 2.89
C VAL A 63 -0.74 14.95 3.36
N ALA A 64 -0.20 15.75 2.44
CA ALA A 64 0.12 17.14 2.69
C ALA A 64 -1.19 17.86 3.08
N GLY A 65 -1.46 17.97 4.38
CA GLY A 65 -2.69 18.60 4.91
C GLY A 65 -3.50 17.80 5.94
N GLY A 66 -3.00 16.68 6.47
CA GLY A 66 -3.74 15.86 7.46
C GLY A 66 -3.06 15.76 8.82
N ALA A 67 -2.70 16.88 9.44
CA ALA A 67 -2.47 16.90 10.89
C ALA A 67 -3.80 16.55 11.55
N ASN A 68 -3.93 15.31 12.05
CA ASN A 68 -5.06 14.91 12.86
C ASN A 68 -4.83 15.51 14.26
N GLU A 69 -5.07 16.81 14.39
CA GLU A 69 -5.65 17.37 15.60
C GLU A 69 -7.01 16.68 15.74
N ASN A 70 -7.08 15.63 16.56
CA ASN A 70 -8.17 15.47 17.50
C ASN A 70 -7.76 14.45 18.56
N ARG A 71 -7.74 14.98 19.78
CA ARG A 71 -7.62 14.31 21.07
C ARG A 71 -8.75 13.32 21.28
#